data_AF-A0A1E3P7V1-F1
#
_entry.id   AF-A0A1E3P7V1-F1
#
_cell.length_a   1.000
_cell.length_b   1.000
_cell.length_c   1.000
_cell.angle_alpha   90.00
_cell.angle_beta   90.00
_cell.angle_gamma   90.00
#
_symmetry.space_group_name_H-M   'P 1'
#
loop_
_entity.id
_entity.type
_entity.pdbx_description
1 polymer ?
#
loop_
_entity_poly.entity_id
_entity_poly.type
_entity_poly.pdbx_seq_one_letter_code
_entity_poly.pdbx_strand_id
1 'polypeptide(L)'
;MGLFGGSTKEAIAPNRNKREQCWDSRDIFFECLDKNNVVDALDDKNQATIKKSCSGQEKQYEDNCAKSWVKYFKEKRIVDHKKAKFMKEMEERGGQELPFPISKS
;
A
#
# COMPACT_ATOMS: atom_id res chain seq x y z
N MET A 1 -43.57 -10.78 -0.17
CA MET A 1 -43.44 -9.33 0.01
C MET A 1 -41.96 -9.03 0.18
N GLY A 2 -41.31 -8.60 -0.92
CA GLY A 2 -39.89 -8.25 -0.94
C GLY A 2 -39.71 -6.80 -0.56
N LEU A 3 -38.77 -6.53 0.34
CA LEU A 3 -38.35 -5.18 0.73
C LEU A 3 -36.85 -5.17 1.04
N PHE A 4 -36.02 -5.23 0.01
CA PHE A 4 -34.68 -4.67 0.04
C PHE A 4 -34.47 -3.83 -1.22
N GLY A 5 -35.22 -2.73 -1.28
CA GLY A 5 -34.93 -1.59 -2.16
C GLY A 5 -33.88 -0.72 -1.48
N GLY A 6 -32.61 -1.00 -1.75
CA GLY A 6 -31.48 -0.18 -1.34
C GLY A 6 -30.50 -0.10 -2.50
N SER A 7 -30.66 0.91 -3.35
CA SER A 7 -29.69 1.26 -4.38
C SER A 7 -28.47 1.87 -3.68
N THR A 8 -27.65 1.03 -3.04
CA THR A 8 -26.28 1.39 -2.71
C THR A 8 -25.55 1.40 -4.03
N LYS A 9 -24.97 2.54 -4.42
CA LYS A 9 -23.95 2.60 -5.47
C LYS A 9 -22.95 1.48 -5.17
N GLU A 10 -23.08 0.36 -5.88
CA GLU A 10 -22.09 -0.70 -5.81
C GLU A 10 -20.78 -0.02 -6.15
N ALA A 11 -19.84 -0.03 -5.21
CA ALA A 11 -18.45 0.10 -5.58
C ALA A 11 -18.21 -1.04 -6.56
N ILE A 12 -18.36 -0.76 -7.87
CA ILE A 12 -18.15 -1.74 -8.93
C ILE A 12 -16.76 -2.29 -8.64
N ALA A 13 -16.71 -3.51 -8.10
CA ALA A 13 -15.46 -4.15 -7.80
C ALA A 13 -14.68 -4.10 -9.11
N PRO A 14 -13.53 -3.41 -9.17
CA PRO A 14 -12.84 -3.20 -10.43
C PRO A 14 -12.69 -4.55 -11.10
N ASN A 15 -13.18 -4.67 -12.34
CA ASN A 15 -13.17 -5.92 -13.10
C ASN A 15 -11.77 -6.56 -12.97
N ARG A 16 -11.65 -7.89 -12.84
CA ARG A 16 -10.40 -8.57 -12.40
C ARG A 16 -9.13 -8.03 -13.09
N ASN A 17 -9.23 -7.74 -14.38
CA ASN A 17 -8.18 -7.15 -15.21
C ASN A 17 -7.72 -5.75 -14.74
N LYS A 18 -8.63 -4.89 -14.27
CA LYS A 18 -8.30 -3.56 -13.72
C LYS A 18 -7.54 -3.65 -12.40
N ARG A 19 -7.75 -4.70 -11.60
CA ARG A 19 -7.00 -4.90 -10.35
C ARG A 19 -5.57 -5.34 -10.62
N GLU A 20 -5.39 -6.20 -11.61
CA GLU A 20 -4.07 -6.64 -12.08
C GLU A 20 -3.27 -5.43 -12.57
N GLN A 21 -3.85 -4.60 -13.46
CA GLN A 21 -3.22 -3.35 -13.92
C GLN A 21 -2.84 -2.39 -12.78
N CYS A 22 -3.67 -2.32 -11.73
CA CYS A 22 -3.39 -1.52 -10.54
C CYS A 22 -2.22 -2.09 -9.72
N TRP A 23 -2.12 -3.41 -9.59
CA TRP A 23 -0.99 -4.05 -8.90
C TRP A 23 0.31 -3.92 -9.69
N ASP A 24 0.25 -4.05 -11.01
CA ASP A 24 1.41 -3.86 -11.88
C ASP A 24 1.94 -2.42 -11.78
N SER A 25 1.05 -1.42 -11.86
CA SER A 25 1.45 0.00 -11.72
C SER A 25 1.96 0.33 -10.32
N ARG A 26 1.37 -0.29 -9.27
CA ARG A 26 1.87 -0.20 -7.90
C ARG A 26 3.30 -0.69 -7.81
N ASP A 27 3.58 -1.88 -8.34
CA ASP A 27 4.88 -2.54 -8.18
C ASP A 27 5.96 -1.78 -8.95
N ILE A 28 5.64 -1.25 -10.15
CA ILE A 28 6.53 -0.37 -10.91
C ILE A 28 6.87 0.92 -10.14
N PHE A 29 5.85 1.57 -9.55
CA PHE A 29 6.08 2.76 -8.72
C PHE A 29 6.95 2.44 -7.50
N PHE A 30 6.65 1.32 -6.84
CA PHE A 30 7.35 0.88 -5.65
C PHE A 30 8.81 0.50 -5.93
N GLU A 31 9.11 -0.16 -7.05
CA GLU A 31 10.47 -0.43 -7.49
C GLU A 31 11.25 0.87 -7.74
N CYS A 32 10.60 1.89 -8.32
CA CYS A 32 11.22 3.21 -8.47
C CYS A 32 11.57 3.84 -7.12
N LEU A 33 10.68 3.74 -6.14
CA LEU A 33 10.94 4.24 -4.78
C LEU A 33 12.13 3.52 -4.14
N ASP A 34 12.21 2.19 -4.27
CA ASP A 34 13.32 1.40 -3.73
C ASP A 34 14.66 1.77 -4.36
N LYS A 35 14.70 1.98 -5.68
CA LYS A 35 15.91 2.47 -6.38
C LYS A 35 16.39 3.83 -5.88
N ASN A 36 15.48 4.65 -5.35
CA ASN A 36 15.79 5.97 -4.81
C ASN A 36 15.87 5.99 -3.27
N ASN A 37 15.85 4.82 -2.60
CA ASN A 37 15.86 4.67 -1.14
C ASN A 37 14.73 5.42 -0.42
N VAL A 38 13.55 5.50 -1.05
CA VAL A 38 12.36 6.13 -0.48
C VAL A 38 11.42 5.06 0.07
N VAL A 39 11.25 5.02 1.38
CA VAL A 39 10.30 4.11 2.03
C VAL A 39 8.93 4.77 2.19
N ASP A 40 8.92 6.02 2.66
CA ASP A 40 7.70 6.78 2.93
C ASP A 40 7.41 7.74 1.76
N ALA A 41 6.47 7.35 0.90
CA ALA A 41 6.02 8.16 -0.22
C ALA A 41 5.00 9.25 0.18
N LEU A 42 4.59 9.31 1.46
CA LEU A 42 3.68 10.31 2.00
C LEU A 42 4.42 11.43 2.73
N ASP A 43 5.71 11.25 3.05
CA ASP A 43 6.56 12.29 3.63
C ASP A 43 6.90 13.38 2.59
N ASP A 44 6.64 14.64 2.94
CA ASP A 44 6.93 15.83 2.14
C ASP A 44 8.41 15.92 1.72
N LYS A 45 9.33 15.43 2.56
CA LYS A 45 10.77 15.43 2.27
C LYS A 45 11.11 14.59 1.04
N ASN A 46 10.35 13.52 0.81
CA ASN A 46 10.60 12.60 -0.30
C ASN A 46 9.89 13.04 -1.58
N GLN A 47 8.94 13.98 -1.51
CA GLN A 47 8.18 14.46 -2.67
C GLN A 47 9.07 15.06 -3.76
N ALA A 48 10.16 15.75 -3.40
CA ALA A 48 11.10 16.30 -4.38
C ALA A 48 11.78 15.18 -5.19
N THR A 49 12.23 14.12 -4.51
CA THR A 49 12.86 12.95 -5.13
C THR A 49 11.86 12.17 -5.98
N ILE A 50 10.64 11.96 -5.47
CA ILE A 50 9.58 11.26 -6.20
C ILE A 50 9.22 12.01 -7.47
N LYS A 51 9.00 13.33 -7.39
CA LYS A 51 8.67 14.15 -8.56
C LYS A 51 9.78 14.14 -9.62
N LYS A 52 11.04 14.10 -9.18
CA LYS A 52 12.20 14.11 -10.07
C LYS A 52 12.44 12.75 -10.74
N SER A 53 12.34 11.65 -9.99
CA SER A 53 12.77 10.33 -10.45
C SER A 53 11.63 9.37 -10.78
N CYS A 54 10.46 9.54 -10.15
CA CYS A 54 9.35 8.57 -10.18
C CYS A 54 8.00 9.18 -10.56
N SER A 55 7.95 10.43 -11.06
CA SER A 55 6.68 11.13 -11.37
C SER A 55 5.86 10.44 -12.45
N GLY A 56 6.49 9.83 -13.45
CA GLY A 56 5.80 9.08 -14.49
C GLY A 56 5.09 7.84 -13.93
N GLN A 57 5.80 7.08 -13.10
CA GLN A 57 5.29 5.88 -12.44
C GLN A 57 4.23 6.21 -11.40
N GLU A 58 4.41 7.32 -10.65
CA GLU A 58 3.40 7.80 -9.69
C GLU A 58 2.10 8.17 -10.41
N LYS A 59 2.19 8.90 -11.51
CA LYS A 59 1.01 9.26 -12.32
C LYS A 59 0.32 8.01 -12.86
N GLN A 60 1.07 7.08 -13.43
CA GLN A 60 0.52 5.81 -13.93
C GLN A 60 -0.16 5.01 -12.81
N TYR A 61 0.41 5.03 -11.60
CA TYR A 61 -0.17 4.39 -10.44
C TYR A 61 -1.49 5.04 -10.01
N GLU A 62 -1.54 6.37 -9.97
CA GLU A 62 -2.76 7.13 -9.65
C GLU A 62 -3.85 7.02 -10.72
N ASP A 63 -3.47 6.90 -12.01
CA ASP A 63 -4.40 6.76 -13.13
C ASP A 63 -5.03 5.35 -13.20
N ASN A 64 -4.24 4.30 -12.91
CA ASN A 64 -4.67 2.91 -13.03
C ASN A 64 -5.32 2.35 -11.75
N CYS A 65 -5.11 2.99 -10.59
CA CYS A 65 -5.68 2.54 -9.32
C CYS A 65 -6.75 3.47 -8.77
N ALA A 66 -7.66 2.91 -7.97
CA ALA A 66 -8.56 3.73 -7.16
C ALA A 66 -7.77 4.54 -6.11
N LYS A 67 -8.11 5.81 -5.91
CA LYS A 67 -7.43 6.69 -4.94
C LYS A 67 -7.38 6.11 -3.52
N SER A 68 -8.44 5.41 -3.10
CA SER A 68 -8.48 4.73 -1.80
C SER A 68 -7.45 3.60 -1.69
N TRP A 69 -7.21 2.87 -2.79
CA TRP A 69 -6.20 1.81 -2.86
C TRP A 69 -4.80 2.39 -2.86
N VAL A 70 -4.56 3.45 -3.64
CA VAL A 70 -3.27 4.16 -3.68
C VAL A 70 -2.86 4.61 -2.28
N LYS A 71 -3.77 5.30 -1.57
CA LYS A 71 -3.55 5.74 -0.20
C LYS A 71 -3.25 4.57 0.74
N TYR A 72 -4.10 3.55 0.73
CA TYR A 72 -3.94 2.37 1.58
C TYR A 72 -2.59 1.67 1.36
N PHE A 73 -2.17 1.46 0.11
CA PHE A 73 -0.91 0.79 -0.18
C PHE A 73 0.32 1.63 0.18
N LYS A 74 0.27 2.96 -0.02
CA LYS A 74 1.34 3.88 0.43
C LYS A 74 1.49 3.80 1.97
N GLU A 75 0.38 3.82 2.71
CA GLU A 75 0.38 3.66 4.18
C GLU A 75 0.88 2.26 4.60
N LYS A 76 0.37 1.21 3.94
CA LYS A 76 0.74 -0.18 4.22
C LYS A 76 2.24 -0.42 4.07
N ARG A 77 2.87 0.14 3.03
CA ARG A 77 4.33 0.04 2.84
C ARG A 77 5.12 0.51 4.06
N ILE A 78 4.68 1.62 4.68
CA ILE A 78 5.33 2.17 5.88
C ILE A 78 5.16 1.23 7.07
N VAL A 79 3.94 0.71 7.27
CA VAL A 79 3.62 -0.23 8.36
C VAL A 79 4.41 -1.52 8.21
N ASP A 80 4.42 -2.10 7.01
CA ASP A 80 5.13 -3.35 6.72
C ASP A 80 6.64 -3.17 6.90
N HIS A 81 7.21 -2.04 6.47
CA HIS A 81 8.62 -1.72 6.70
C HIS A 81 8.94 -1.58 8.19
N LYS A 82 8.12 -0.85 8.96
CA LYS A 82 8.30 -0.71 10.42
C LYS A 82 8.17 -2.04 11.13
N LYS A 83 7.20 -2.87 10.73
CA LYS A 83 7.01 -4.22 11.27
C LYS A 83 8.24 -5.08 10.98
N ALA A 84 8.72 -5.13 9.74
CA ALA A 84 9.90 -5.90 9.37
C ALA A 84 11.14 -5.47 10.18
N LYS A 85 11.34 -4.15 10.36
CA LYS A 85 12.45 -3.64 11.18
C LYS A 85 12.32 -4.03 12.65
N PHE A 86 11.13 -3.89 13.22
CA PHE A 86 10.86 -4.28 14.60
C PHE A 86 11.06 -5.78 14.81
N MET A 87 10.55 -6.61 13.90
CA MET A 87 10.72 -8.06 13.96
C MET A 87 12.19 -8.46 13.95
N LYS A 88 12.98 -7.89 13.03
CA LYS A 88 14.43 -8.12 12.97
C LYS A 88 15.13 -7.73 14.27
N GLU A 89 14.80 -6.57 14.83
CA GLU A 89 15.37 -6.11 16.11
C GLU A 89 14.93 -6.98 17.30
N MET A 90 13.76 -7.61 17.27
CA MET A 90 13.30 -8.57 18.28
C MET A 90 14.06 -9.88 18.18
N GLU A 91 14.21 -10.42 16.96
CA GLU A 91 14.97 -11.65 16.70
C GLU A 91 16.43 -11.51 17.17
N GLU A 92 17.09 -10.39 16.86
CA GLU A 92 18.45 -10.08 17.31
C GLU A 92 18.56 -9.99 18.85
N ARG A 93 17.48 -9.59 19.53
CA ARG A 93 17.39 -9.53 20.99
C ARG A 93 16.93 -10.85 21.64
N GLY A 94 16.75 -11.92 20.86
CA GLY A 94 16.29 -13.22 21.33
C GLY A 94 14.78 -13.28 21.64
N GLY A 95 14.00 -12.30 21.17
CA GLY A 95 12.54 -12.33 21.24
C GLY A 95 11.97 -13.35 20.26
N GLN A 96 10.94 -14.09 20.70
CA GLN A 96 10.22 -15.06 19.87
C GLN A 96 8.81 -14.56 19.56
N GLU A 97 8.30 -14.87 18.36
CA GLU A 97 6.90 -14.67 18.04
C GLU A 97 6.01 -15.58 18.89
N LEU A 98 4.91 -15.02 19.41
CA LEU A 98 3.91 -15.82 20.10
C LEU A 98 3.16 -16.70 19.08
N PRO A 99 2.91 -17.98 19.40
CA PRO A 99 2.25 -18.91 18.49
C PRO A 99 0.75 -18.61 18.27
N PHE A 100 0.21 -17.58 18.92
CA PHE A 100 -1.20 -17.19 18.82
C PHE A 100 -1.37 -15.67 18.91
N PRO A 101 -2.39 -15.10 18.23
CA PRO A 101 -2.68 -13.68 18.33
C PRO A 101 -3.20 -13.34 19.73
N ILE A 102 -2.65 -12.29 20.35
CA ILE A 102 -3.21 -11.74 21.60
C ILE A 102 -4.56 -11.11 21.26
N SER A 103 -5.65 -11.76 21.66
CA SER A 103 -6.98 -11.17 21.57
C SER A 103 -7.01 -9.90 22.42
N LYS A 104 -7.11 -8.73 21.78
CA LYS A 104 -7.42 -7.49 22.49
C LYS A 104 -8.84 -7.61 23.04
N SER A 105 -8.98 -7.69 24.37
CA SER A 105 -10.26 -7.55 25.06
C SER A 105 -10.76 -6.11 25.05
#